data_AF-A0A8B9SH13-F1
#
_entry.id   AF-A0A8B9SH13-F1
#
_cell.length_a   1.000
_cell.length_b   1.000
_cell.length_c   1.000
_cell.angle_alpha   90.00
_cell.angle_beta   90.00
_cell.angle_gamma   90.00
#
_symmetry.space_group_name_H-M   'P 1'
#
loop_
_entity.id
_entity.type
_entity.pdbx_description
1 polymer ?
#
loop_
_entity_poly.entity_id
_entity_poly.type
_entity_poly.pdbx_seq_one_letter_code
_entity_poly.pdbx_strand_id
1 'polypeptide(L)'
;MEQELKLPTASQEELGDAHQRCKGRALALFMARVFADKEQRYQCQLMSELQAAKEEFCRRNEAASEERCRAVLRELWRDVEQRLDRGEYAVPGGSRRFQEHLEELREEYHRRPGLGVKVSSMLVPDTRSAEAMRAMEARQEEQRRSREEHQRQLEEQLQRKQQAMLEDPLRVPQEQEALLQEGFKREAEALREQIRRLEEENEEMKKPSWHQWVLDGLSIAAEIFLPDLAQAALRKIQRK
;
A
#
# COMPACT_ATOMS: atom_id res chain seq x y z
N MET A 1 44.85 -25.99 -16.07
CA MET A 1 43.82 -24.96 -16.31
C MET A 1 43.18 -24.47 -15.02
N GLU A 2 42.92 -25.32 -14.01
CA GLU A 2 42.26 -24.90 -12.75
C GLU A 2 42.97 -23.77 -11.99
N GLN A 3 44.30 -23.73 -11.98
CA GLN A 3 45.03 -22.65 -11.30
C GLN A 3 45.00 -21.31 -12.07
N GLU A 4 44.66 -21.33 -13.36
CA GLU A 4 44.68 -20.15 -14.23
C GLU A 4 43.29 -19.57 -14.50
N LEU A 5 42.24 -20.35 -14.30
CA LEU A 5 40.87 -19.96 -14.65
C LEU A 5 39.99 -19.86 -13.41
N LYS A 6 39.32 -18.72 -13.29
CA LYS A 6 38.17 -18.56 -12.39
C LYS A 6 36.90 -18.60 -13.22
N LEU A 7 36.01 -19.54 -12.90
CA LEU A 7 34.73 -19.68 -13.57
C LEU A 7 33.65 -18.87 -12.82
N PRO A 8 32.67 -18.28 -13.52
CA PRO A 8 32.58 -18.19 -14.98
C PRO A 8 33.56 -17.17 -15.58
N THR A 9 34.12 -17.49 -16.75
CA THR A 9 34.99 -16.57 -17.52
C THR A 9 34.15 -15.49 -18.21
N ALA A 10 34.77 -14.35 -18.51
CA ALA A 10 34.08 -13.26 -19.19
C ALA A 10 33.69 -13.61 -20.62
N SER A 11 34.51 -14.43 -21.29
CA SER A 11 34.27 -14.89 -22.67
C SER A 11 34.74 -16.32 -22.89
N GLN A 12 34.32 -16.90 -24.02
CA GLN A 12 34.80 -18.21 -24.47
C GLN A 12 36.26 -18.16 -24.94
N GLU A 13 36.72 -16.99 -25.39
CA GLU A 13 38.09 -16.74 -25.83
C GLU A 13 39.09 -16.88 -24.68
N GLU A 14 38.77 -16.34 -23.50
CA GLU A 14 39.61 -16.45 -22.29
C GLU A 14 39.92 -17.92 -21.94
N LEU A 15 38.90 -18.78 -22.03
CA LEU A 15 39.03 -20.22 -21.82
C LEU A 15 39.83 -20.89 -22.96
N GLY A 16 39.59 -20.46 -24.21
CA GLY A 16 40.33 -20.89 -25.39
C GLY A 16 41.83 -20.63 -25.26
N ASP A 17 42.21 -19.42 -24.85
CA ASP A 17 43.60 -18.99 -24.67
C ASP A 17 44.30 -19.78 -23.56
N ALA A 18 43.62 -19.95 -22.42
CA ALA A 18 44.13 -20.78 -21.32
C ALA A 18 44.34 -22.24 -21.77
N HIS A 19 43.43 -22.76 -22.59
CA HIS A 19 43.58 -24.09 -23.18
C HIS A 19 44.78 -24.16 -24.12
N GLN A 20 44.99 -23.19 -25.01
CA GLN A 20 46.15 -23.19 -25.93
C GLN A 20 47.48 -23.13 -25.16
N ARG A 21 47.57 -22.30 -24.13
CA ARG A 21 48.77 -22.25 -23.25
C ARG A 21 49.01 -23.58 -22.56
N CYS A 22 47.96 -24.19 -21.99
CA CYS A 22 48.08 -25.49 -21.33
C CYS A 22 48.49 -26.60 -22.31
N LYS A 23 47.89 -26.62 -23.51
CA LYS A 23 48.23 -27.57 -24.57
C LYS A 23 49.69 -27.43 -25.00
N GLY A 24 50.18 -26.21 -25.20
CA GLY A 24 51.59 -25.96 -25.54
C GLY A 24 52.56 -26.50 -24.49
N ARG A 25 52.28 -26.24 -23.20
CA ARG A 25 53.10 -26.79 -22.10
C ARG A 25 53.04 -28.32 -22.01
N ALA A 26 51.85 -28.91 -22.16
CA ALA A 26 51.68 -30.35 -22.11
C ALA A 26 52.44 -31.05 -23.24
N LEU A 27 52.36 -30.51 -24.46
CA LEU A 27 53.12 -31.01 -25.61
C LEU A 27 54.63 -30.88 -25.40
N ALA A 28 55.12 -29.75 -24.88
CA ALA A 28 56.54 -29.57 -24.59
C ALA A 28 57.07 -30.59 -23.56
N LEU A 29 56.31 -30.82 -22.48
CA LEU A 29 56.66 -31.83 -21.47
C LEU A 29 56.64 -33.25 -22.04
N PHE A 30 55.68 -33.55 -22.90
CA PHE A 30 55.58 -34.84 -23.58
C PHE A 30 56.77 -35.06 -24.52
N MET A 31 57.09 -34.09 -25.37
CA MET A 31 58.21 -34.18 -26.33
C MET A 31 59.58 -34.28 -25.64
N ALA A 32 59.74 -33.70 -24.45
CA ALA A 32 60.97 -33.83 -23.67
C ALA A 32 61.18 -35.25 -23.08
N ARG A 33 60.14 -36.10 -23.03
CA ARG A 33 60.19 -37.41 -22.36
C ARG A 33 59.99 -38.59 -23.30
N VAL A 34 59.38 -38.38 -24.46
CA VAL A 34 59.05 -39.46 -25.39
C VAL A 34 60.20 -39.68 -26.37
N PHE A 35 60.79 -40.88 -26.33
CA PHE A 35 61.98 -41.21 -27.13
C PHE A 35 61.65 -41.87 -28.49
N ALA A 36 60.44 -42.41 -28.69
CA ALA A 36 60.11 -43.15 -29.92
C ALA A 36 58.59 -43.38 -30.17
N ASP A 37 57.78 -42.31 -30.27
CA ASP A 37 56.37 -42.44 -30.69
C ASP A 37 56.22 -42.36 -32.22
N LYS A 38 56.78 -43.37 -32.92
CA LYS A 38 56.86 -43.38 -34.40
C LYS A 38 55.50 -43.42 -35.08
N GLU A 39 54.51 -44.04 -34.44
CA GLU A 39 53.13 -44.15 -34.93
C GLU A 39 52.22 -43.04 -34.38
N GLN A 40 52.79 -42.07 -33.63
CA GLN A 40 52.06 -40.96 -32.99
C GLN A 40 50.90 -41.41 -32.08
N ARG A 41 50.92 -42.65 -31.59
CA ARG A 41 49.82 -43.23 -30.82
C ARG A 41 49.63 -42.52 -29.49
N TYR A 42 50.74 -42.25 -28.80
CA TYR A 42 50.70 -41.56 -27.51
C TYR A 42 50.43 -40.06 -27.67
N GLN A 43 50.92 -39.46 -28.76
CA GLN A 43 50.60 -38.08 -29.12
C GLN A 43 49.10 -37.91 -29.42
N CYS A 44 48.51 -38.82 -30.20
CA CYS A 44 47.07 -38.85 -30.47
C CYS A 44 46.25 -38.99 -29.18
N GLN A 45 46.67 -39.88 -28.28
CA GLN A 45 46.01 -40.06 -26.98
C GLN A 45 46.08 -38.78 -26.13
N LEU A 46 47.26 -38.17 -25.99
CA LEU A 46 47.43 -36.90 -25.27
C LEU A 46 46.51 -35.80 -25.84
N MET A 47 46.45 -35.70 -27.16
CA MET A 47 45.60 -34.72 -27.83
C MET A 47 44.11 -34.95 -27.55
N SER A 48 43.68 -36.21 -27.54
CA SER A 48 42.30 -36.59 -27.19
C SER A 48 41.96 -36.26 -25.74
N GLU A 49 42.86 -36.56 -24.79
CA GLU A 49 42.67 -36.26 -23.37
C GLU A 49 42.63 -34.74 -23.10
N LEU A 50 43.51 -33.96 -23.76
CA LEU A 50 43.49 -32.50 -23.66
C LEU A 50 42.19 -31.89 -24.21
N GLN A 51 41.67 -32.44 -25.30
CA GLN A 51 40.41 -32.00 -25.90
C GLN A 51 39.22 -32.34 -24.98
N ALA A 52 39.17 -33.55 -24.43
CA ALA A 52 38.14 -33.94 -23.47
C ALA A 52 38.17 -33.05 -22.22
N ALA A 53 39.36 -32.73 -21.70
CA ALA A 53 39.51 -31.79 -20.59
C ALA A 53 39.00 -30.39 -20.95
N LYS A 54 39.29 -29.88 -22.16
CA LYS A 54 38.76 -28.59 -22.63
C LYS A 54 37.23 -28.58 -22.62
N GLU A 55 36.61 -29.63 -23.15
CA GLU A 55 35.15 -29.76 -23.22
C GLU A 55 34.51 -29.81 -21.84
N GLU A 56 35.15 -30.48 -20.88
CA GLU A 56 34.72 -30.44 -19.49
C GLU A 56 34.78 -29.02 -18.90
N PHE A 57 35.88 -28.28 -19.14
CA PHE A 57 35.98 -26.88 -18.72
C PHE A 57 34.91 -26.01 -19.37
N CYS A 58 34.63 -26.17 -20.66
CA CYS A 58 33.55 -25.45 -21.34
C CYS A 58 32.20 -25.72 -20.65
N ARG A 59 31.88 -26.99 -20.38
CA ARG A 59 30.63 -27.38 -19.69
C ARG A 59 30.54 -26.76 -18.30
N ARG A 60 31.61 -26.82 -17.50
CA ARG A 60 31.67 -26.21 -16.16
C ARG A 60 31.53 -24.68 -16.24
N ASN A 61 32.16 -24.04 -17.22
CA ASN A 61 32.10 -22.60 -17.42
C ASN A 61 30.67 -22.14 -17.77
N GLU A 62 30.04 -22.83 -18.72
CA GLU A 62 28.66 -22.57 -19.09
C GLU A 62 27.73 -22.78 -17.91
N ALA A 63 27.85 -23.87 -17.16
CA ALA A 63 27.02 -24.15 -15.99
C ALA A 63 27.16 -23.08 -14.90
N ALA A 64 28.39 -22.67 -14.58
CA ALA A 64 28.66 -21.61 -13.60
C ALA A 64 28.10 -20.26 -14.06
N SER A 65 28.22 -19.94 -15.35
CA SER A 65 27.65 -18.74 -15.95
C SER A 65 26.12 -18.78 -15.89
N GLU A 66 25.53 -19.93 -16.19
CA GLU A 66 24.09 -20.17 -16.15
C GLU A 66 23.51 -19.99 -14.75
N GLU A 67 24.18 -20.58 -13.74
CA GLU A 67 23.83 -20.44 -12.33
C GLU A 67 23.91 -18.97 -11.89
N ARG A 68 24.98 -18.28 -12.25
CA ARG A 68 25.17 -16.87 -11.91
C ARG A 68 24.10 -15.98 -12.54
N CYS A 69 23.79 -16.17 -13.82
CA CYS A 69 22.72 -15.45 -14.51
C CYS A 69 21.37 -15.69 -13.84
N ARG A 70 21.03 -16.96 -13.53
CA ARG A 70 19.79 -17.30 -12.82
C ARG A 70 19.69 -16.63 -11.45
N ALA A 71 20.78 -16.61 -10.68
CA ALA A 71 20.80 -15.97 -9.36
C ALA A 71 20.51 -14.47 -9.45
N VAL A 72 21.18 -13.77 -10.39
CA VAL A 72 20.97 -12.33 -10.62
C VAL A 72 19.55 -12.05 -11.09
N LEU A 73 19.06 -12.79 -12.10
CA LEU A 73 17.70 -12.60 -12.60
C LEU A 73 16.65 -12.83 -11.51
N ARG A 74 16.84 -13.82 -10.62
CA ARG A 74 15.94 -14.06 -9.48
C ARG A 74 15.94 -12.90 -8.49
N GLU A 75 17.09 -12.31 -8.22
CA GLU A 75 17.22 -11.13 -7.35
C GLU A 75 16.45 -9.94 -7.93
N LEU A 76 16.70 -9.61 -9.20
CA LEU A 76 16.08 -8.46 -9.86
C LEU A 76 14.56 -8.65 -10.03
N TRP A 77 14.12 -9.87 -10.35
CA TRP A 77 12.70 -10.17 -10.55
C TRP A 77 11.87 -10.05 -9.27
N ARG A 78 12.50 -10.17 -8.09
CA ARG A 78 11.83 -10.04 -6.80
C ARG A 78 11.19 -8.67 -6.61
N ASP A 79 11.77 -7.61 -7.18
CA ASP A 79 11.17 -6.27 -7.12
C ASP A 79 9.91 -6.18 -8.01
N VAL A 80 9.99 -6.74 -9.21
CA VAL A 80 8.85 -6.82 -10.15
C VAL A 80 7.67 -7.58 -9.53
N GLU A 81 7.93 -8.74 -8.92
CA GLU A 81 6.92 -9.55 -8.22
C GLU A 81 6.24 -8.77 -7.09
N GLN A 82 7.01 -8.06 -6.26
CA GLN A 82 6.45 -7.25 -5.17
C GLN A 82 5.53 -6.13 -5.68
N ARG A 83 5.91 -5.45 -6.76
CA ARG A 83 5.09 -4.39 -7.36
C ARG A 83 3.82 -4.95 -8.03
N LEU A 84 3.90 -6.14 -8.64
CA LEU A 84 2.74 -6.87 -9.15
C LEU A 84 1.77 -7.24 -8.03
N ASP A 85 2.27 -7.74 -6.90
CA ASP A 85 1.45 -8.13 -5.76
C ASP A 85 0.76 -6.93 -5.10
N ARG A 86 1.43 -5.78 -5.07
CA ARG A 86 0.83 -4.51 -4.62
C ARG A 86 -0.17 -3.91 -5.61
N GLY A 87 -0.27 -4.48 -6.82
CA GLY A 87 -1.17 -3.98 -7.86
C GLY A 87 -0.71 -2.67 -8.51
N GLU A 88 0.57 -2.31 -8.43
CA GLU A 88 1.10 -1.04 -8.96
C GLU A 88 0.96 -0.94 -10.49
N TYR A 89 0.87 -2.08 -11.17
CA TYR A 89 0.62 -2.16 -12.60
C TYR A 89 -0.87 -2.28 -12.95
N ALA A 90 -1.77 -2.60 -12.01
CA ALA A 90 -3.20 -2.80 -12.27
C ALA A 90 -3.98 -1.47 -12.34
N VAL A 91 -3.45 -0.51 -13.10
CA VAL A 91 -3.98 0.86 -13.26
C VAL A 91 -4.01 1.24 -14.75
N PRO A 92 -4.80 2.26 -15.16
CA PRO A 92 -4.73 2.80 -16.51
C PRO A 92 -3.29 3.19 -16.89
N GLY A 93 -2.79 2.65 -18.00
CA GLY A 93 -1.39 2.84 -18.43
C GLY A 93 -0.35 1.97 -17.73
N GLY A 94 -0.77 1.05 -16.85
CA GLY A 94 0.14 0.20 -16.08
C GLY A 94 0.94 -0.80 -16.92
N SER A 95 0.40 -1.28 -18.05
CA SER A 95 1.15 -2.16 -18.98
C SER A 95 2.40 -1.48 -19.53
N ARG A 96 2.32 -0.18 -19.83
CA ARG A 96 3.48 0.62 -20.26
C ARG A 96 4.51 0.75 -19.13
N ARG A 97 4.07 1.04 -17.90
CA ARG A 97 4.97 1.11 -16.73
C ARG A 97 5.67 -0.23 -16.46
N PHE A 98 4.96 -1.33 -16.67
CA PHE A 98 5.52 -2.67 -16.55
C PHE A 98 6.60 -2.89 -17.61
N GLN A 99 6.34 -2.55 -18.87
CA GLN A 99 7.34 -2.62 -19.95
C GLN A 99 8.59 -1.77 -19.66
N GLU A 100 8.41 -0.53 -19.21
CA GLU A 100 9.53 0.34 -18.82
C GLU A 100 10.36 -0.29 -17.70
N HIS A 101 9.73 -0.86 -16.67
CA HIS A 101 10.44 -1.55 -15.58
C HIS A 101 11.17 -2.83 -16.04
N LEU A 102 10.63 -3.55 -17.02
CA LEU A 102 11.31 -4.71 -17.61
C LEU A 102 12.58 -4.31 -18.39
N GLU A 103 12.55 -3.18 -19.08
CA GLU A 103 13.74 -2.66 -19.77
C GLU A 103 14.80 -2.20 -18.77
N GLU A 104 14.40 -1.50 -17.69
CA GLU A 104 15.32 -1.16 -16.60
C GLU A 104 15.96 -2.41 -15.97
N LEU A 105 15.16 -3.45 -15.73
CA LEU A 105 15.66 -4.74 -15.24
C LEU A 105 16.64 -5.39 -16.22
N ARG A 106 16.36 -5.32 -17.52
CA ARG A 106 17.25 -5.83 -18.58
C ARG A 106 18.58 -5.08 -18.57
N GLU A 107 18.57 -3.76 -18.50
CA GLU A 107 19.79 -2.95 -18.44
C GLU A 107 20.60 -3.27 -17.19
N GLU A 108 19.95 -3.35 -16.02
CA GLU A 108 20.61 -3.67 -14.76
C GLU A 108 21.19 -5.09 -14.79
N TYR A 109 20.48 -6.06 -15.36
CA TYR A 109 21.00 -7.41 -15.58
C TYR A 109 22.29 -7.39 -16.39
N HIS A 110 22.33 -6.72 -17.55
CA HIS A 110 23.53 -6.67 -18.39
C HIS A 110 24.69 -5.91 -17.74
N ARG A 111 24.40 -4.98 -16.83
CA ARG A 111 25.42 -4.23 -16.09
C ARG A 111 26.11 -5.08 -15.00
N ARG A 112 25.49 -6.17 -14.53
CA ARG A 112 26.06 -6.98 -13.45
C ARG A 112 27.36 -7.67 -13.89
N PRO A 113 28.44 -7.56 -13.10
CA PRO A 113 29.71 -8.20 -13.46
C PRO A 113 29.66 -9.72 -13.23
N GLY A 114 30.49 -10.44 -13.99
CA GLY A 114 30.75 -11.86 -13.80
C GLY A 114 29.62 -12.79 -14.23
N LEU A 115 28.72 -12.36 -15.13
CA LEU A 115 27.64 -13.19 -15.66
C LEU A 115 28.18 -14.33 -16.54
N GLY A 116 29.26 -14.06 -17.26
CA GLY A 116 29.95 -15.00 -18.13
C GLY A 116 29.24 -15.29 -19.44
N VAL A 117 29.62 -16.40 -20.08
CA VAL A 117 29.28 -16.73 -21.47
C VAL A 117 27.79 -16.94 -21.76
N LYS A 118 26.95 -17.23 -20.75
CA LYS A 118 25.49 -17.44 -20.91
C LYS A 118 24.68 -16.16 -20.91
N VAL A 119 25.26 -14.99 -20.64
CA VAL A 119 24.53 -13.72 -20.43
C VAL A 119 23.50 -13.43 -21.53
N SER A 120 23.89 -13.53 -22.80
CA SER A 120 23.02 -13.22 -23.94
C SER A 120 21.98 -14.29 -24.23
N SER A 121 22.28 -15.55 -23.91
CA SER A 121 21.37 -16.68 -24.12
C SER A 121 20.30 -16.79 -23.03
N MET A 122 20.62 -16.26 -21.84
CA MET A 122 19.69 -16.07 -20.75
C MET A 122 18.80 -14.89 -21.10
N LEU A 123 17.75 -15.16 -21.87
CA LEU A 123 16.67 -14.19 -22.05
C LEU A 123 16.19 -13.78 -20.66
N VAL A 124 16.24 -12.47 -20.38
CA VAL A 124 15.43 -11.85 -19.34
C VAL A 124 14.01 -12.41 -19.53
N PRO A 125 13.37 -12.95 -18.50
CA PRO A 125 12.45 -14.07 -18.69
C PRO A 125 11.18 -13.64 -19.43
N ASP A 126 11.19 -13.74 -20.76
CA ASP A 126 10.06 -13.42 -21.64
C ASP A 126 8.84 -14.26 -21.32
N THR A 127 9.03 -15.47 -20.78
CA THR A 127 7.94 -16.32 -20.29
C THR A 127 7.34 -15.79 -18.99
N ARG A 128 8.17 -15.45 -18.00
CA ARG A 128 7.66 -14.88 -16.72
C ARG A 128 7.05 -13.51 -16.91
N SER A 129 7.60 -12.67 -17.78
CA SER A 129 7.03 -11.36 -18.08
C SER A 129 5.69 -11.49 -18.81
N ALA A 130 5.56 -12.43 -19.76
CA ALA A 130 4.29 -12.70 -20.43
C ALA A 130 3.24 -13.28 -19.47
N GLU A 131 3.62 -14.20 -18.59
CA GLU A 131 2.72 -14.75 -17.56
C GLU A 131 2.26 -13.66 -16.58
N ALA A 132 3.18 -12.82 -16.11
CA ALA A 132 2.87 -11.69 -15.24
C ALA A 132 1.93 -10.69 -15.92
N MET A 133 2.14 -10.39 -17.21
CA MET A 133 1.28 -9.50 -17.98
C MET A 133 -0.14 -10.07 -18.12
N ARG A 134 -0.27 -11.37 -18.43
CA ARG A 134 -1.57 -12.05 -18.49
C ARG A 134 -2.27 -12.06 -17.13
N ALA A 135 -1.54 -12.33 -16.05
CA ALA A 135 -2.10 -12.32 -14.70
C ALA A 135 -2.60 -10.92 -14.29
N MET A 136 -1.86 -9.88 -14.68
CA MET A 136 -2.26 -8.49 -14.47
C MET A 136 -3.53 -8.15 -15.26
N GLU A 137 -3.58 -8.48 -16.55
CA GLU A 137 -4.77 -8.24 -17.40
C GLU A 137 -6.00 -8.96 -16.86
N ALA A 138 -5.84 -10.22 -16.41
CA ALA A 138 -6.92 -10.98 -15.79
C ALA A 138 -7.45 -10.31 -14.52
N ARG A 139 -6.56 -9.83 -13.64
CA ARG A 139 -6.95 -9.08 -12.42
C ARG A 139 -7.68 -7.78 -12.75
N GLN A 140 -7.23 -7.07 -13.78
CA GLN A 140 -7.86 -5.81 -14.19
C GLN A 140 -9.27 -6.05 -14.75
N GLU A 141 -9.46 -7.11 -15.54
CA GLU A 141 -10.76 -7.51 -16.06
C GLU A 141 -11.71 -7.98 -14.93
N GLU A 142 -11.20 -8.74 -13.96
CA GLU A 142 -11.99 -9.14 -12.78
C GLU A 142 -12.47 -7.92 -11.98
N GLN A 143 -11.59 -6.94 -11.71
CA GLN A 143 -11.99 -5.70 -11.06
C GLN A 143 -13.02 -4.92 -11.87
N ARG A 144 -12.89 -4.89 -13.20
CA ARG A 144 -13.87 -4.24 -14.08
C ARG A 144 -15.24 -4.89 -13.95
N ARG A 145 -15.31 -6.22 -14.04
CA ARG A 145 -16.56 -6.99 -13.89
C ARG A 145 -17.19 -6.77 -12.52
N SER A 146 -16.40 -6.84 -11.45
CA SER A 146 -16.90 -6.60 -10.09
C SER A 146 -17.50 -5.20 -9.93
N ARG A 147 -16.86 -4.17 -10.50
CA ARG A 147 -17.41 -2.80 -10.52
C ARG A 147 -18.69 -2.70 -11.33
N GLU A 148 -18.74 -3.31 -12.51
CA GLU A 148 -19.94 -3.33 -13.35
C GLU A 148 -21.11 -4.05 -12.66
N GLU A 149 -20.87 -5.18 -12.01
CA GLU A 149 -21.87 -5.91 -11.22
C GLU A 149 -22.37 -5.10 -10.02
N HIS A 150 -21.45 -4.48 -9.27
CA HIS A 150 -21.82 -3.62 -8.15
C HIS A 150 -22.67 -2.43 -8.60
N GLN A 151 -22.31 -1.81 -9.73
CA GLN A 151 -23.07 -0.71 -10.32
C GLN A 151 -24.47 -1.17 -10.74
N ARG A 152 -24.60 -2.33 -11.41
CA ARG A 152 -25.91 -2.91 -11.76
C ARG A 152 -26.77 -3.18 -10.53
N GLN A 153 -26.19 -3.71 -9.46
CA GLN A 153 -26.92 -3.95 -8.20
C GLN A 153 -27.42 -2.64 -7.58
N LEU A 154 -26.61 -1.59 -7.59
CA LEU A 154 -27.01 -0.25 -7.13
C LEU A 154 -28.15 0.31 -7.97
N GLU A 155 -28.06 0.19 -9.29
CA GLU A 155 -29.11 0.64 -10.22
C GLU A 155 -30.42 -0.12 -10.02
N GLU A 156 -30.37 -1.45 -9.87
CA GLU A 156 -31.55 -2.27 -9.56
C GLU A 156 -32.17 -1.89 -8.21
N GLN A 157 -31.35 -1.66 -7.17
CA GLN A 157 -31.86 -1.22 -5.87
C GLN A 157 -32.54 0.14 -5.96
N LEU A 158 -31.96 1.08 -6.73
CA LEU A 158 -32.54 2.40 -6.94
C LEU A 158 -33.89 2.28 -7.67
N GLN A 159 -33.97 1.47 -8.74
CA GLN A 159 -35.20 1.22 -9.47
C GLN A 159 -36.28 0.58 -8.60
N ARG A 160 -35.93 -0.44 -7.79
CA ARG A 160 -36.88 -1.06 -6.85
C ARG A 160 -37.39 -0.08 -5.81
N LYS A 161 -36.52 0.79 -5.27
CA LYS A 161 -36.94 1.86 -4.35
C LYS A 161 -37.87 2.86 -5.02
N GLN A 162 -37.58 3.26 -6.26
CA GLN A 162 -38.45 4.14 -7.03
C GLN A 162 -39.83 3.50 -7.29
N GLN A 163 -39.87 2.21 -7.64
CA GLN A 163 -41.13 1.49 -7.82
C GLN A 163 -41.92 1.38 -6.51
N ALA A 164 -41.28 1.02 -5.40
CA ALA A 164 -41.93 0.98 -4.09
C ALA A 164 -42.49 2.34 -3.66
N MET A 165 -41.78 3.44 -3.96
CA MET A 165 -42.27 4.81 -3.75
C MET A 165 -43.50 5.15 -4.60
N LEU A 166 -43.61 4.59 -5.82
CA LEU A 166 -44.77 4.79 -6.68
C LEU A 166 -45.96 3.93 -6.23
N GLU A 167 -45.71 2.71 -5.73
CA GLU A 167 -46.74 1.80 -5.22
C GLU A 167 -47.31 2.25 -3.87
N ASP A 168 -46.48 2.84 -2.99
CA ASP A 168 -46.90 3.37 -1.68
C ASP A 168 -46.33 4.78 -1.40
N PRO A 169 -46.90 5.83 -2.04
CA PRO A 169 -46.38 7.20 -1.95
C PRO A 169 -46.53 7.84 -0.56
N LEU A 170 -47.41 7.30 0.30
CA LEU A 170 -47.75 7.90 1.60
C LEU A 170 -46.84 7.42 2.74
N ARG A 171 -46.22 6.25 2.61
CA ARG A 171 -45.47 5.63 3.71
C ARG A 171 -44.21 6.40 4.10
N VAL A 172 -43.43 6.87 3.12
CA VAL A 172 -42.19 7.62 3.40
C VAL A 172 -42.46 9.00 4.02
N PRO A 173 -43.45 9.80 3.54
CA PRO A 173 -43.89 11.01 4.24
C PRO A 173 -44.39 10.74 5.67
N GLN A 174 -45.16 9.66 5.88
CA GLN A 174 -45.65 9.29 7.22
C GLN A 174 -44.52 8.96 8.20
N GLU A 175 -43.50 8.23 7.76
CA GLU A 175 -42.33 7.91 8.61
C GLU A 175 -41.54 9.18 8.97
N GLN A 176 -41.40 10.15 8.06
CA GLN A 176 -40.79 11.45 8.37
C GLN A 176 -41.62 12.28 9.35
N GLU A 177 -42.94 12.36 9.15
CA GLU A 177 -43.84 13.09 10.04
C GLU A 177 -43.84 12.50 11.47
N ALA A 178 -43.81 11.16 11.59
CA ALA A 178 -43.72 10.48 12.88
C ALA A 178 -42.41 10.83 13.63
N LEU A 179 -41.27 10.81 12.93
CA LEU A 179 -39.98 11.19 13.52
C LEU A 179 -39.93 12.66 13.96
N LEU A 180 -40.51 13.56 13.16
CA LEU A 180 -40.62 14.98 13.53
C LEU A 180 -41.52 15.17 14.75
N GLN A 181 -42.67 14.50 14.81
CA GLN A 181 -43.56 14.56 15.97
C GLN A 181 -42.89 14.01 17.23
N GLU A 182 -42.12 12.93 17.14
CA GLU A 182 -41.33 12.43 18.26
C GLU A 182 -40.27 13.44 18.71
N GLY A 183 -39.60 14.11 17.77
CA GLY A 183 -38.65 15.19 18.07
C GLY A 183 -39.31 16.33 18.84
N PHE A 184 -40.45 16.83 18.36
CA PHE A 184 -41.22 17.89 19.04
C PHE A 184 -41.72 17.47 20.41
N LYS A 185 -42.15 16.21 20.59
CA LYS A 185 -42.55 15.70 21.92
C LYS A 185 -41.38 15.69 22.89
N ARG A 186 -40.21 15.22 22.46
CA ARG A 186 -38.99 15.22 23.28
C ARG A 186 -38.54 16.63 23.66
N GLU A 187 -38.57 17.57 22.70
CA GLU A 187 -38.26 18.97 22.98
C GLU A 187 -39.27 19.60 23.93
N ALA A 188 -40.57 19.34 23.76
CA ALA A 188 -41.60 19.82 24.65
C ALA A 188 -41.48 19.25 26.08
N GLU A 189 -41.13 17.97 26.20
CA GLU A 189 -40.85 17.32 27.49
C GLU A 189 -39.60 17.92 28.15
N ALA A 190 -38.53 18.13 27.38
CA ALA A 190 -37.31 18.78 27.89
C ALA A 190 -37.58 20.21 28.37
N LEU A 191 -38.39 20.97 27.63
CA LEU A 191 -38.76 22.33 27.98
C LEU A 191 -39.66 22.38 29.22
N ARG A 192 -40.60 21.43 29.35
CA ARG A 192 -41.43 21.27 30.56
C ARG A 192 -40.58 20.96 31.79
N GLU A 193 -39.57 20.09 31.64
CA GLU A 193 -38.66 19.76 32.73
C GLU A 193 -37.75 20.95 33.11
N GLN A 194 -37.41 21.82 32.16
CA GLN A 194 -36.72 23.08 32.45
C GLN A 194 -37.62 24.06 33.20
N ILE A 195 -38.89 24.20 32.80
CA ILE A 195 -39.86 25.05 33.51
C ILE A 195 -40.05 24.53 34.94
N ARG A 196 -40.21 23.22 35.12
CA ARG A 196 -40.34 22.61 36.45
C ARG A 196 -39.14 22.91 37.35
N ARG A 197 -37.92 22.77 36.81
CA ARG A 197 -36.69 23.12 37.53
C ARG A 197 -36.62 24.60 37.91
N LEU A 198 -36.96 25.49 36.98
CA LEU A 198 -37.01 26.93 37.24
C LEU A 198 -38.08 27.31 38.28
N GLU A 199 -39.23 26.64 38.26
CA GLU A 199 -40.28 26.83 39.26
C GLU A 199 -39.85 26.31 40.63
N GLU A 200 -39.18 25.16 40.70
CA GLU A 200 -38.60 24.62 41.93
C GLU A 200 -37.51 25.56 42.49
N GLU A 201 -36.60 26.07 41.66
CA GLU A 201 -35.61 27.09 42.05
C GLU A 201 -36.26 28.40 42.52
N ASN A 202 -37.37 28.82 41.90
CA ASN A 202 -38.10 30.02 42.29
C ASN A 202 -38.90 29.83 43.60
N GLU A 203 -39.41 28.62 43.87
CA GLU A 203 -40.03 28.27 45.15
C GLU A 203 -38.97 28.07 46.27
N GLU A 204 -37.78 27.58 45.94
CA GLU A 204 -36.63 27.59 46.86
C GLU A 204 -36.21 29.02 47.23
N MET A 205 -36.24 29.94 46.26
CA MET A 205 -36.04 31.38 46.44
C MET A 205 -37.16 32.06 47.27
N LYS A 206 -38.30 31.41 47.50
CA LYS A 206 -39.38 31.91 48.39
C LYS A 206 -39.30 31.39 49.83
N LYS A 207 -38.36 30.51 50.18
CA LYS A 207 -38.17 30.02 51.55
C LYS A 207 -37.73 31.18 52.48
N PRO A 208 -38.17 31.23 53.75
CA PRO A 208 -38.09 32.43 54.62
C PRO A 208 -36.69 33.00 54.90
N SER A 209 -35.61 32.31 54.52
CA SER A 209 -34.23 32.67 54.85
C SER A 209 -33.65 33.84 54.05
N TRP A 210 -34.17 34.18 52.86
CA TRP A 210 -33.62 35.29 52.05
C TRP A 210 -34.04 36.67 52.57
N HIS A 211 -35.19 36.76 53.25
CA HIS A 211 -35.69 37.99 53.86
C HIS A 211 -34.81 38.51 55.01
N GLN A 212 -34.06 37.63 55.69
CA GLN A 212 -33.15 38.01 56.78
C GLN A 212 -31.94 38.80 56.30
N TRP A 213 -31.34 38.42 55.16
CA TRP A 213 -30.25 39.17 54.54
C TRP A 213 -30.68 40.58 54.08
N VAL A 214 -31.92 40.72 53.60
CA VAL A 214 -32.50 42.02 53.18
C VAL A 214 -32.84 42.90 54.39
N LEU A 215 -33.33 42.31 55.49
CA LEU A 215 -33.66 43.03 56.73
C LEU A 215 -32.41 43.59 57.42
N ASP A 216 -31.32 42.82 57.49
CA ASP A 216 -30.05 43.28 58.05
C ASP A 216 -29.44 44.45 57.26
N GLY A 217 -29.67 44.50 55.95
CA GLY A 217 -29.25 45.62 55.10
C GLY A 217 -30.09 46.90 55.26
N LEU A 218 -31.40 46.76 55.52
CA LEU A 218 -32.34 47.88 55.60
C LEU A 218 -32.35 48.58 56.97
N SER A 219 -32.00 47.88 58.05
CA SER A 219 -32.00 48.48 59.40
C SER A 219 -30.95 49.59 59.58
N ILE A 220 -29.91 49.63 58.75
CA ILE A 220 -28.85 50.65 58.81
C ILE A 220 -29.27 51.98 58.15
N ALA A 221 -30.25 51.97 57.24
CA ALA A 221 -30.62 53.16 56.47
C ALA A 221 -31.77 53.98 57.07
N ALA A 222 -32.62 53.38 57.91
CA ALA A 222 -33.84 54.01 58.42
C ALA A 222 -33.63 54.99 59.59
N GLU A 223 -32.48 54.96 60.27
CA GLU A 223 -32.17 55.85 61.40
C GLU A 223 -31.82 57.29 61.00
N ILE A 224 -31.55 57.56 59.72
CA ILE A 224 -30.86 58.81 59.35
C ILE A 224 -31.80 59.90 58.81
N PHE A 225 -32.96 59.62 58.17
CA PHE A 225 -33.66 60.69 57.43
C PHE A 225 -35.20 60.57 57.25
N LEU A 226 -36.02 60.58 58.31
CA LEU A 226 -37.47 60.89 58.17
C LEU A 226 -38.11 61.60 59.38
N PRO A 227 -38.11 62.95 59.44
CA PRO A 227 -39.09 63.66 60.28
C PRO A 227 -40.18 64.42 59.50
N ASP A 228 -39.92 64.88 58.26
CA ASP A 228 -40.69 66.01 57.70
C ASP A 228 -41.96 65.64 56.92
N LEU A 229 -42.13 64.37 56.52
CA LEU A 229 -43.32 63.93 55.78
C LEU A 229 -44.57 63.79 56.67
N ALA A 230 -44.39 63.70 58.00
CA ALA A 230 -45.50 63.62 58.95
C ALA A 230 -46.28 64.95 59.09
N GLN A 231 -45.65 66.11 58.85
CA GLN A 231 -46.31 67.41 58.95
C GLN A 231 -47.12 67.79 57.69
N ALA A 232 -46.80 67.23 56.53
CA ALA A 232 -47.51 67.51 55.28
C ALA A 232 -48.90 66.85 55.20
N ALA A 233 -49.09 65.70 55.86
CA ALA A 233 -50.35 64.96 55.86
C ALA A 233 -51.44 65.63 56.72
N LEU A 234 -51.07 66.33 57.81
CA LEU A 234 -52.03 66.96 58.73
C LEU A 234 -52.62 68.29 58.21
N ARG A 235 -51.96 69.00 57.28
CA ARG A 235 -52.48 70.28 56.73
C ARG A 235 -53.57 70.12 55.67
N LYS A 236 -53.73 68.94 55.04
CA LYS A 236 -54.78 68.70 54.02
C LYS A 236 -56.17 68.40 54.60
N ILE A 237 -56.29 68.18 55.91
CA ILE A 237 -57.55 67.77 56.56
C ILE A 237 -58.36 68.96 57.12
N GLN A 238 -57.82 70.19 57.15
CA GLN A 238 -58.48 71.37 57.76
C GLN A 238 -58.93 72.50 56.82
N ARG A 239 -58.90 72.36 55.49
CA ARG A 239 -59.54 73.33 54.57
C ARG A 239 -60.88 72.80 54.04
N LYS A 240 -61.92 73.01 54.86
CA LYS A 240 -63.15 73.66 54.39
C LYS A 240 -62.91 75.17 54.33
#